data_AF-D6TIE1-F1
#
_entry.id   AF-D6TIE1-F1
#
_cell.length_a   1.000
_cell.length_b   1.000
_cell.length_c   1.000
_cell.angle_alpha   90.00
_cell.angle_beta   90.00
_cell.angle_gamma   90.00
#
_symmetry.space_group_name_H-M   'P 1'
#
loop_
_entity.id
_entity.type
_entity.pdbx_description
1 polymer ?
#
loop_
_entity_poly.entity_id
_entity_poly.type
_entity_poly.pdbx_seq_one_letter_code
_entity_poly.pdbx_strand_id
1 'polypeptide(L)'
;MREKRKKHQRSSSKNRGVDQAYDEETPFNPYLKAAILEVVENQVRHNDPPETRQALERLLGKGYSRKQAIEMIGSAVVEEIWAVMHDHKPFDRARFAAFLEQLG
;
A
#
# COMPACT_ATOMS: atom_id res chain seq x y z
N MET A 1 11.90 -53.85 10.73
CA MET A 1 12.71 -52.59 10.73
C MET A 1 13.34 -52.37 9.37
N ARG A 2 12.88 -51.36 8.62
CA ARG A 2 13.69 -50.50 7.72
C ARG A 2 12.76 -49.50 7.04
N GLU A 3 12.66 -48.35 7.67
CA GLU A 3 11.92 -47.18 7.22
C GLU A 3 12.72 -46.49 6.09
N LYS A 4 12.15 -46.38 4.89
CA LYS A 4 12.77 -45.62 3.80
C LYS A 4 12.13 -44.23 3.72
N ARG A 5 12.88 -43.24 4.23
CA ARG A 5 12.60 -41.81 4.14
C ARG A 5 12.35 -41.37 2.69
N LYS A 6 11.15 -40.88 2.39
CA LYS A 6 10.88 -40.11 1.16
C LYS A 6 11.41 -38.68 1.33
N LYS A 7 12.55 -38.37 0.69
CA LYS A 7 13.02 -36.99 0.48
C LYS A 7 12.03 -36.29 -0.45
N HIS A 8 11.15 -35.46 0.09
CA HIS A 8 10.44 -34.46 -0.69
C HIS A 8 11.44 -33.34 -1.03
N GLN A 9 11.96 -33.41 -2.24
CA GLN A 9 12.74 -32.34 -2.85
C GLN A 9 11.78 -31.17 -3.05
N ARG A 10 11.86 -30.18 -2.16
CA ARG A 10 11.02 -28.98 -2.18
C ARG A 10 11.31 -28.24 -3.49
N SER A 11 10.28 -28.16 -4.32
CA SER A 11 10.27 -27.48 -5.59
C SER A 11 10.61 -25.99 -5.42
N SER A 12 11.34 -25.52 -6.40
CA SER A 12 11.74 -24.14 -6.69
C SER A 12 10.77 -23.08 -6.20
N SER A 13 11.33 -22.07 -5.52
CA SER A 13 10.74 -20.76 -5.30
C SER A 13 10.17 -20.20 -6.61
N LYS A 14 8.85 -20.26 -6.76
CA LYS A 14 8.10 -19.48 -7.75
C LYS A 14 7.36 -18.38 -7.00
N ASN A 15 7.51 -17.15 -7.51
CA ASN A 15 6.77 -15.94 -7.14
C ASN A 15 5.40 -16.23 -6.52
N ARG A 16 5.32 -16.19 -5.19
CA ARG A 16 4.07 -16.44 -4.45
C ARG A 16 3.32 -15.15 -4.07
N GLY A 17 3.80 -13.98 -4.51
CA GLY A 17 3.34 -12.69 -3.99
C GLY A 17 2.34 -11.92 -4.85
N VAL A 18 2.14 -12.27 -6.13
CA VAL A 18 1.37 -11.42 -7.07
C VAL A 18 0.18 -12.16 -7.70
N ASP A 19 0.24 -13.49 -7.79
CA ASP A 19 -0.83 -14.34 -8.34
C ASP A 19 -1.79 -14.90 -7.29
N GLN A 20 -1.77 -14.38 -6.05
CA GLN A 20 -2.73 -14.82 -5.05
C GLN A 20 -4.09 -14.21 -5.42
N ALA A 21 -5.02 -15.05 -5.88
CA ALA A 21 -6.41 -14.66 -6.10
C ALA A 21 -6.93 -13.98 -4.84
N TYR A 22 -7.46 -12.76 -4.99
CA TYR A 22 -8.14 -12.03 -3.93
C TYR A 22 -9.27 -12.91 -3.41
N ASP A 23 -9.12 -13.42 -2.19
CA ASP A 23 -10.19 -14.11 -1.47
C ASP A 23 -10.90 -13.06 -0.62
N GLU A 24 -12.24 -13.02 -0.65
CA GLU A 24 -13.02 -12.11 0.22
C GLU A 24 -12.70 -12.37 1.71
N GLU A 25 -12.15 -13.54 2.04
CA GLU A 25 -11.70 -13.90 3.39
C GLU A 25 -10.28 -13.40 3.74
N THR A 26 -9.61 -12.59 2.90
CA THR A 26 -8.24 -12.12 3.20
C THR A 26 -8.25 -11.29 4.49
N PRO A 27 -7.63 -11.76 5.59
CA PRO A 27 -7.75 -11.10 6.88
C PRO A 27 -7.03 -9.76 6.88
N PHE A 28 -7.61 -8.78 7.58
CA PHE A 28 -6.97 -7.48 7.81
C PHE A 28 -5.56 -7.66 8.40
N ASN A 29 -4.57 -7.06 7.74
CA ASN A 29 -3.18 -7.07 8.20
C ASN A 29 -2.81 -5.73 8.87
N PRO A 30 -2.73 -5.67 10.22
CA PRO A 30 -2.41 -4.43 10.93
C PRO A 30 -1.00 -3.90 10.63
N TYR A 31 -0.04 -4.78 10.36
CA TYR A 31 1.33 -4.39 10.05
C TYR A 31 1.42 -3.74 8.67
N LEU A 32 0.68 -4.27 7.69
CA LEU A 32 0.61 -3.66 6.37
C LEU A 32 -0.03 -2.27 6.44
N LYS A 33 -1.15 -2.13 7.17
CA LYS A 33 -1.75 -0.82 7.40
C LYS A 33 -0.74 0.15 8.03
N ALA A 34 -0.07 -0.26 9.11
CA ALA A 34 0.91 0.59 9.79
C ALA A 34 2.04 1.04 8.85
N ALA A 35 2.57 0.14 8.02
CA ALA A 35 3.61 0.47 7.04
C ALA A 35 3.13 1.50 5.99
N ILE A 36 1.89 1.37 5.50
CA ILE A 36 1.31 2.34 4.57
C ILE A 36 1.17 3.72 5.23
N LEU A 37 0.66 3.78 6.47
CA LEU A 37 0.52 5.05 7.18
C LEU A 37 1.90 5.67 7.49
N GLU A 38 2.91 4.86 7.79
CA GLU A 38 4.29 5.32 7.98
C GLU A 38 4.86 5.94 6.71
N VAL A 39 4.57 5.39 5.52
CA VAL A 39 4.94 6.02 4.24
C VAL A 39 4.34 7.42 4.12
N VAL A 40 3.04 7.58 4.42
CA VAL A 40 2.38 8.89 4.35
C VAL A 40 3.00 9.87 5.34
N GLU A 41 3.22 9.45 6.58
CA GLU A 41 3.87 10.28 7.61
C GLU A 41 5.29 10.70 7.17
N ASN A 42 6.04 9.80 6.55
CA ASN A 42 7.35 10.10 6.00
C ASN A 42 7.30 11.12 4.86
N GLN A 43 6.35 10.99 3.93
CA GLN A 43 6.16 11.94 2.83
C GLN A 43 5.81 13.33 3.37
N VAL A 44 4.89 13.43 4.34
CA VAL A 44 4.53 14.70 4.99
C VAL A 44 5.73 15.34 5.68
N ARG A 45 6.47 14.54 6.47
CA ARG A 45 7.66 14.98 7.23
C ARG A 45 8.75 15.53 6.32
N HIS A 46 9.03 14.86 5.20
CA HIS A 46 10.08 15.26 4.26
C HIS A 46 9.62 16.26 3.19
N ASN A 47 8.31 16.55 3.11
CA ASN A 47 7.71 17.30 2.00
C ASN A 47 7.89 16.66 0.63
N ASP A 48 7.96 15.33 0.57
CA ASP A 48 8.29 14.64 -0.66
C ASP A 48 7.38 13.42 -0.85
N PRO A 49 6.37 13.50 -1.74
CA PRO A 49 6.03 14.65 -2.57
C PRO A 49 5.27 15.76 -1.76
N PRO A 50 5.42 17.05 -2.08
CA PRO A 50 4.71 18.15 -1.40
C PRO A 50 3.19 18.05 -1.49
N GLU A 51 2.68 17.42 -2.55
CA GLU A 51 1.26 17.15 -2.78
C GLU A 51 0.64 16.36 -1.60
N THR A 52 1.39 15.45 -0.97
CA THR A 52 0.92 14.70 0.22
C THR A 52 0.62 15.65 1.38
N ARG A 53 1.48 16.63 1.64
CA ARG A 53 1.26 17.62 2.70
C ARG A 53 0.09 18.54 2.36
N GLN A 54 0.02 19.01 1.12
CA GLN A 54 -1.08 19.88 0.66
C GLN A 54 -2.44 19.18 0.81
N ALA A 55 -2.51 17.89 0.46
CA ALA A 55 -3.70 17.07 0.66
C ALA A 55 -4.08 16.95 2.14
N LEU A 56 -3.10 16.71 3.02
CA LEU A 56 -3.31 16.65 4.45
C LEU A 56 -3.87 17.97 5.00
N GLU A 57 -3.24 19.11 4.66
CA GLU A 57 -3.69 20.43 5.09
C GLU A 57 -5.10 20.73 4.60
N ARG A 58 -5.41 20.41 3.33
CA ARG A 58 -6.76 20.54 2.76
C ARG A 58 -7.78 19.70 3.53
N LEU A 59 -7.50 18.43 3.81
CA LEU A 59 -8.42 17.54 4.53
C LEU A 59 -8.65 18.00 5.98
N LEU A 60 -7.60 18.46 6.66
CA LEU A 60 -7.74 19.08 7.98
C LEU A 60 -8.62 20.34 7.92
N GLY A 61 -8.44 21.18 6.90
CA GLY A 61 -9.27 22.37 6.66
C GLY A 61 -10.74 22.04 6.38
N LYS A 62 -11.03 20.86 5.81
CA LYS A 62 -12.39 20.34 5.61
C LYS A 62 -13.01 19.71 6.87
N GLY A 63 -12.26 19.61 7.98
CA GLY A 63 -12.75 19.11 9.27
C GLY A 63 -12.50 17.63 9.55
N TYR A 64 -11.75 16.92 8.70
CA TYR A 64 -11.32 15.56 9.00
C TYR A 64 -10.30 15.55 10.14
N SER A 65 -10.35 14.54 11.01
CA SER A 65 -9.27 14.33 11.99
C SER A 65 -7.97 13.97 11.27
N ARG A 66 -6.81 14.28 11.89
CA ARG A 66 -5.50 13.88 11.34
C ARG A 66 -5.43 12.39 11.00
N LYS A 67 -5.95 11.53 11.88
CA LYS A 67 -5.97 10.09 11.66
C LYS A 67 -6.75 9.74 10.39
N GLN A 68 -7.97 10.26 10.23
CA GLN A 68 -8.78 10.03 9.03
C GLN A 68 -8.09 10.56 7.78
N ALA A 69 -7.52 11.76 7.82
CA ALA A 69 -6.81 12.34 6.69
C ALA A 69 -5.61 11.50 6.24
N ILE A 70 -4.81 11.00 7.19
CA ILE A 70 -3.67 10.11 6.89
C ILE A 70 -4.15 8.76 6.33
N GLU A 71 -5.26 8.20 6.84
CA GLU A 71 -5.87 6.99 6.28
C GLU A 71 -6.40 7.20 4.85
N MET A 72 -7.03 8.35 4.56
CA MET A 72 -7.48 8.73 3.22
C MET A 72 -6.31 8.90 2.25
N ILE A 73 -5.24 9.57 2.66
CA ILE A 73 -4.04 9.68 1.81
C ILE A 73 -3.38 8.31 1.62
N GLY A 74 -3.45 7.44 2.63
CA GLY A 74 -3.00 6.06 2.54
C GLY A 74 -3.68 5.27 1.42
N SER A 75 -4.95 5.54 1.09
CA SER A 75 -5.60 4.87 -0.03
C SER A 75 -4.97 5.26 -1.37
N ALA A 76 -4.56 6.52 -1.56
CA ALA A 76 -3.83 6.94 -2.77
C ALA A 76 -2.45 6.24 -2.90
N VAL A 77 -1.77 5.98 -1.76
CA VAL A 77 -0.53 5.19 -1.76
C VAL A 77 -0.79 3.74 -2.18
N VAL A 78 -1.89 3.15 -1.69
CA VAL A 78 -2.28 1.78 -2.07
C VAL A 78 -2.59 1.67 -3.56
N GLU A 79 -3.28 2.65 -4.15
CA GLU A 79 -3.54 2.69 -5.60
C GLU A 79 -2.25 2.67 -6.43
N GLU A 80 -1.23 3.42 -6.01
CA GLU A 80 0.07 3.40 -6.69
C GLU A 80 0.84 2.09 -6.48
N ILE A 81 0.79 1.52 -5.27
CA ILE A 81 1.37 0.19 -5.02
C ILE A 81 0.70 -0.86 -5.91
N TRP A 82 -0.63 -0.80 -6.05
CA TRP A 82 -1.38 -1.68 -6.94
C TRP A 82 -0.97 -1.51 -8.39
N ALA A 83 -0.93 -0.27 -8.90
CA ALA A 83 -0.49 0.00 -10.27
C ALA A 83 0.94 -0.50 -10.55
N VAL A 84 1.85 -0.39 -9.56
CA VAL A 84 3.23 -0.87 -9.70
C VAL A 84 3.32 -2.39 -9.66
N MET A 85 2.63 -3.02 -8.70
CA MET A 85 2.77 -4.45 -8.45
C MET A 85 1.91 -5.31 -9.37
N HIS A 86 0.67 -4.90 -9.62
CA HIS A 86 -0.31 -5.65 -10.42
C HIS A 86 -0.25 -5.26 -11.89
N ASP A 87 -0.36 -3.97 -12.22
CA ASP A 87 -0.37 -3.50 -13.62
C ASP A 87 1.03 -3.40 -14.24
N HIS A 88 2.08 -3.57 -13.44
CA HIS A 88 3.48 -3.38 -13.85
C HIS A 88 3.76 -2.00 -14.45
N LYS A 89 3.02 -0.97 -14.01
CA LYS A 89 3.25 0.42 -14.41
C LYS A 89 4.27 1.06 -13.47
N PRO A 90 5.17 1.94 -13.94
CA PRO A 90 5.99 2.72 -13.03
C PRO A 90 5.11 3.62 -12.14
N PHE A 91 5.64 3.97 -10.97
CA PHE A 91 5.06 5.04 -10.16
C PHE A 91 4.93 6.30 -11.00
N ASP A 92 3.75 6.93 -10.94
CA ASP A 92 3.46 8.15 -11.69
C ASP A 92 2.99 9.21 -10.70
N ARG A 93 3.83 10.23 -10.53
CA ARG A 93 3.55 11.32 -9.62
C ARG A 93 2.31 12.12 -10.00
N ALA A 94 2.02 12.28 -11.29
CA ALA A 94 0.85 13.02 -11.74
C ALA A 94 -0.44 12.24 -11.43
N ARG A 95 -0.41 10.91 -11.62
CA ARG A 95 -1.51 10.02 -11.24
C ARG A 95 -1.74 10.03 -9.71
N PHE A 96 -0.67 9.91 -8.93
CA PHE A 96 -0.74 10.01 -7.47
C PHE A 96 -1.32 11.35 -7.02
N ALA A 97 -0.84 12.47 -7.56
CA ALA A 97 -1.37 13.80 -7.25
C ALA A 97 -2.85 13.94 -7.64
N ALA A 98 -3.26 13.40 -8.79
CA ALA A 98 -4.65 13.40 -9.21
C ALA A 98 -5.56 12.62 -8.24
N PHE A 99 -5.10 11.48 -7.71
CA PHE A 99 -5.84 10.77 -6.66
C PHE A 99 -5.95 11.59 -5.37
N LEU A 100 -4.87 12.26 -4.95
CA LEU A 100 -4.90 13.12 -3.76
C LEU A 100 -5.92 14.25 -3.88
N GLU A 101 -6.02 14.90 -5.04
CA GLU A 101 -6.97 15.99 -5.29
C GLU A 101 -8.44 15.54 -5.20
N GLN A 102 -8.73 14.26 -5.43
CA GLN A 102 -10.08 13.69 -5.31
C GLN A 102 -10.47 13.36 -3.87
N LEU A 103 -9.56 13.53 -2.90
CA LEU A 103 -9.84 13.26 -1.49
C LEU A 103 -10.65 14.37 -0.81
N GLY A 104 -11.72 13.96 -0.13
CA GLY A 104 -12.60 14.80 0.69
C GLY A 104 -13.53 15.67 -0.14
#